data_AF-A0A537L839-F1
#
_entry.id   AF-A0A537L839-F1
#
_cell.length_a   1.000
_cell.length_b   1.000
_cell.length_c   1.000
_cell.angle_alpha   90.00
_cell.angle_beta   90.00
_cell.angle_gamma   90.00
#
_symmetry.space_group_name_H-M   'P 1'
#
loop_
_entity.id
_entity.type
_entity.pdbx_description
1 polymer ?
#
loop_
_entity_poly.entity_id
_entity_poly.type
_entity_poly.pdbx_seq_one_letter_code
_entity_poly.pdbx_strand_id
1 'polypeptide(L)'
;MDLRLLATQGRLGRKAFALCVLALYAAGIAAQFLLSGEVIARAGVWPFILVQAVLIWSWLVLHAGRLRDAGQPPAAAIGVALVYTLSLALLLMLIAFLSNPDAVGQPGPGERPAGPAVAGALPVLFLFAIVFKPDFGVFTTILKGLILIAFLPVVISLIFSIRTGLRPSVP
;
A
#
# COMPACT_ATOMS: atom_id res chain seq x y z
N MET A 1 0.76 30.22 -0.18
CA MET A 1 1.41 29.08 0.50
C MET A 1 2.85 29.07 0.05
N ASP A 2 3.75 29.59 0.89
CA ASP A 2 5.13 29.91 0.50
C ASP A 2 5.97 28.64 0.30
N LEU A 3 6.28 28.32 -0.95
CA LEU A 3 7.12 27.18 -1.35
C LEU A 3 8.55 27.24 -0.76
N ARG A 4 8.99 28.44 -0.32
CA ARG A 4 10.31 28.66 0.28
C ARG A 4 10.45 28.07 1.69
N LEU A 5 9.36 27.79 2.39
CA LEU A 5 9.38 27.15 3.72
C LEU A 5 9.55 25.62 3.67
N LEU A 6 9.36 24.98 2.50
CA LEU A 6 9.48 23.53 2.35
C LEU A 6 10.94 23.07 2.16
N ALA A 7 11.83 23.96 1.71
CA ALA A 7 13.21 23.64 1.39
C ALA A 7 14.15 24.82 1.74
N THR A 8 14.34 25.09 3.03
CA THR A 8 15.46 25.96 3.46
C THR A 8 16.74 25.14 3.37
N GLN A 9 17.58 25.41 2.35
CA GLN A 9 18.92 24.83 2.12
C GLN A 9 18.99 23.35 1.66
N GLY A 10 17.98 22.85 0.93
CA GLY A 10 18.01 21.46 0.42
C GLY A 10 17.80 20.39 1.50
N ARG A 11 17.38 20.80 2.70
CA ARG A 11 17.07 19.93 3.84
C ARG A 11 15.57 19.88 4.08
N LEU A 12 15.05 18.70 4.39
CA LEU A 12 13.62 18.48 4.66
C LEU A 12 13.32 18.81 6.13
N GLY A 13 12.71 19.97 6.35
CA GLY A 13 12.20 20.34 7.68
C GLY A 13 11.17 19.32 8.20
N ARG A 14 11.07 19.13 9.52
CA ARG A 14 10.18 18.12 10.13
C ARG A 14 8.71 18.26 9.69
N LYS A 15 8.20 19.50 9.62
CA LYS A 15 6.83 19.80 9.19
C LYS A 15 6.61 19.50 7.71
N ALA A 16 7.57 19.86 6.86
CA ALA A 16 7.54 19.56 5.42
C ALA A 16 7.52 18.05 5.18
N PHE A 17 8.40 17.31 5.87
CA PHE A 17 8.45 15.85 5.81
C PHE A 17 7.11 15.23 6.22
N ALA A 18 6.53 15.65 7.35
CA ALA A 18 5.26 15.11 7.83
C ALA A 18 4.10 15.35 6.83
N LEU A 19 4.03 16.54 6.22
CA LEU A 19 3.01 16.85 5.20
C LEU A 19 3.20 16.00 3.94
N CYS A 20 4.43 15.83 3.46
CA CYS A 20 4.71 15.00 2.29
C CYS A 20 4.37 13.53 2.55
N VAL A 21 4.72 12.99 3.72
CA VAL A 21 4.37 11.62 4.11
C VAL A 21 2.86 11.44 4.23
N LEU A 22 2.16 12.40 4.83
CA LEU A 22 0.70 12.37 4.91
C LEU A 22 0.06 12.38 3.52
N ALA A 23 0.56 13.22 2.61
CA ALA A 23 0.10 13.28 1.23
C ALA A 23 0.34 11.96 0.49
N LEU A 24 1.50 11.32 0.69
CA LEU A 24 1.78 10.01 0.10
C LEU A 24 0.84 8.92 0.62
N TYR A 25 0.52 8.90 1.91
CA TYR A 25 -0.45 7.94 2.45
C TYR A 25 -1.86 8.21 1.94
N ALA A 26 -2.29 9.46 1.88
CA ALA A 26 -3.58 9.83 1.28
C ALA A 26 -3.64 9.41 -0.20
N ALA A 27 -2.57 9.62 -0.97
CA ALA A 27 -2.46 9.19 -2.36
C ALA A 27 -2.45 7.65 -2.49
N GLY A 28 -1.81 6.93 -1.57
CA GLY A 28 -1.85 5.45 -1.54
C GLY A 28 -3.23 4.88 -1.23
N ILE A 29 -4.02 5.57 -0.40
CA ILE A 29 -5.44 5.24 -0.19
C ILE A 29 -6.24 5.54 -1.47
N ALA A 30 -6.02 6.70 -2.09
CA ALA A 30 -6.68 7.06 -3.35
C ALA A 30 -6.31 6.11 -4.50
N ALA A 31 -5.08 5.58 -4.52
CA ALA A 31 -4.64 4.62 -5.53
C ALA A 31 -5.45 3.31 -5.50
N GLN A 32 -6.10 2.98 -4.38
CA GLN A 32 -6.95 1.79 -4.29
C GLN A 32 -8.16 1.85 -5.24
N PHE A 33 -8.63 3.05 -5.62
CA PHE A 33 -9.71 3.20 -6.60
C PHE A 33 -9.30 2.77 -8.02
N LEU A 34 -8.00 2.68 -8.30
CA LEU A 34 -7.48 2.15 -9.57
C LEU A 34 -7.67 0.63 -9.69
N LEU A 35 -7.98 -0.05 -8.58
CA LEU A 35 -8.40 -1.45 -8.57
C LEU A 35 -9.92 -1.61 -8.74
N SER A 36 -10.63 -0.53 -9.11
CA SER A 36 -12.05 -0.63 -9.46
C SER A 36 -12.27 -1.51 -10.68
N GLY A 37 -13.39 -2.24 -10.69
CA GLY A 37 -13.72 -3.18 -11.75
C GLY A 37 -13.78 -2.49 -13.12
N GLU A 38 -14.23 -1.24 -13.17
CA GLU A 38 -14.24 -0.44 -14.40
C GLU A 38 -12.82 -0.12 -14.90
N VAL A 39 -11.90 0.28 -14.01
CA VAL A 39 -10.51 0.57 -14.40
C VAL A 39 -9.79 -0.70 -14.81
N ILE A 40 -9.96 -1.80 -14.06
CA ILE A 40 -9.38 -3.10 -14.39
C ILE A 40 -9.90 -3.61 -15.73
N ALA A 41 -11.20 -3.49 -16.01
CA ALA A 41 -11.77 -3.93 -17.28
C ALA A 41 -11.23 -3.14 -18.50
N ARG A 42 -10.88 -1.86 -18.32
CA ARG A 42 -10.42 -0.97 -19.40
C ARG A 42 -8.90 -1.00 -19.59
N ALA A 43 -8.14 -1.02 -18.50
CA ALA A 43 -6.69 -0.81 -18.50
C ALA A 43 -5.92 -1.89 -17.73
N GLY A 44 -6.60 -2.89 -17.17
CA GLY A 44 -6.01 -3.89 -16.29
C GLY A 44 -5.50 -3.28 -14.99
N VAL A 45 -4.55 -3.96 -14.36
CA VAL A 45 -3.90 -3.52 -13.10
C VAL A 45 -2.74 -2.52 -13.34
N TRP A 46 -2.42 -2.21 -14.59
CA TRP A 46 -1.28 -1.36 -14.94
C TRP A 46 -1.30 0.04 -14.31
N PRO A 47 -2.42 0.79 -14.33
CA PRO A 47 -2.45 2.12 -13.70
C PRO A 47 -2.13 2.05 -12.21
N PHE A 48 -2.63 1.03 -11.52
CA PHE A 48 -2.34 0.79 -10.10
C PHE A 48 -0.85 0.50 -9.89
N ILE A 49 -0.25 -0.38 -10.69
CA ILE A 49 1.18 -0.72 -10.60
C ILE A 49 2.05 0.54 -10.77
N LEU A 50 1.76 1.36 -11.78
CA LEU A 50 2.51 2.59 -12.05
C LEU A 50 2.42 3.58 -10.89
N VAL A 51 1.21 3.84 -10.39
CA VAL A 51 1.01 4.76 -9.26
C VAL A 51 1.71 4.23 -8.01
N GLN A 52 1.61 2.93 -7.73
CA GLN A 52 2.30 2.32 -6.59
C GLN A 52 3.82 2.42 -6.71
N ALA A 53 4.39 2.20 -7.90
CA ALA A 53 5.82 2.36 -8.13
C ALA A 53 6.28 3.81 -7.85
N VAL A 54 5.53 4.81 -8.32
CA VAL A 54 5.80 6.22 -8.07
C VAL A 54 5.69 6.56 -6.58
N LEU A 55 4.68 6.03 -5.89
CA LEU A 55 4.49 6.24 -4.45
C LEU A 55 5.63 5.62 -3.63
N ILE A 56 6.04 4.39 -3.93
CA ILE A 56 7.15 3.70 -3.28
C ILE A 56 8.45 4.48 -3.49
N TRP A 57 8.72 4.89 -4.73
CA TRP A 57 9.90 5.69 -5.07
C TRP A 57 9.92 7.01 -4.30
N SER A 58 8.80 7.75 -4.32
CA SER A 58 8.66 9.04 -3.62
C SER A 58 8.84 8.89 -2.11
N TRP A 59 8.26 7.83 -1.52
CA TRP A 59 8.42 7.51 -0.12
C TRP A 59 9.90 7.23 0.22
N LEU A 60 10.58 6.43 -0.61
CA LEU A 60 11.99 6.09 -0.42
C LEU A 60 12.88 7.34 -0.50
N VAL A 61 12.69 8.20 -1.49
CA VAL A 61 13.46 9.43 -1.67
C VAL A 61 13.29 10.37 -0.46
N LEU A 62 12.05 10.57 0.00
CA LEU A 62 11.78 11.40 1.18
C LEU A 62 12.44 10.85 2.44
N HIS A 63 12.34 9.54 2.68
CA HIS A 63 12.91 8.92 3.88
C HIS A 63 14.44 8.88 3.82
N ALA A 64 15.02 8.57 2.67
CA ALA A 64 16.47 8.59 2.48
C ALA A 64 17.02 10.02 2.66
N GLY A 65 16.35 11.04 2.12
CA GLY A 65 16.70 12.43 2.35
C GLY A 65 16.63 12.81 3.84
N ARG A 66 15.55 12.42 4.51
CA ARG A 66 15.35 12.74 5.93
C ARG A 66 16.34 12.04 6.86
N LEU A 67 16.72 10.79 6.54
CA LEU A 67 17.75 10.04 7.25
C LEU A 67 19.15 10.65 7.03
N ARG A 68 19.44 11.08 5.80
CA ARG A 68 20.67 11.82 5.48
C ARG A 68 20.77 13.11 6.30
N ASP A 69 19.67 13.86 6.40
CA ASP A 69 19.60 15.06 7.25
C ASP A 69 19.84 14.77 8.74
N ALA A 70 19.62 13.52 9.18
CA ALA A 70 19.85 13.03 10.53
C ALA A 70 21.20 12.28 10.69
N GLY A 71 22.07 12.28 9.66
CA GLY A 71 23.37 11.59 9.69
C GLY A 71 23.29 10.06 9.71
N GLN A 72 22.18 9.48 9.25
CA GLN A 72 21.92 8.03 9.29
C GLN A 72 21.95 7.41 7.89
N PRO A 73 22.38 6.14 7.76
CA PRO A 73 22.38 5.44 6.47
C PRO A 73 20.94 5.15 6.00
N PRO A 74 20.70 5.12 4.67
CA PRO A 74 19.38 4.88 4.11
C PRO A 74 18.96 3.39 4.10
N ALA A 75 19.81 2.48 4.59
CA ALA A 75 19.61 1.03 4.50
C ALA A 75 18.25 0.56 5.06
N ALA A 76 17.80 1.15 6.18
CA ALA A 76 16.51 0.81 6.75
C ALA A 76 15.32 1.24 5.86
N ALA A 77 15.40 2.40 5.20
CA ALA A 77 14.36 2.85 4.27
C ALA A 77 14.31 1.94 3.02
N ILE A 78 15.47 1.51 2.52
CA ILE A 78 15.56 0.54 1.42
C ILE A 78 14.90 -0.79 1.82
N GLY A 79 15.20 -1.30 3.01
CA GLY A 79 14.58 -2.53 3.52
C GLY A 79 13.06 -2.45 3.57
N VAL A 80 12.50 -1.34 4.08
CA VAL A 80 11.04 -1.13 4.10
C VAL A 80 10.45 -1.07 2.69
N ALA A 81 11.12 -0.37 1.76
CA ALA A 81 10.67 -0.29 0.37
C ALA A 81 10.68 -1.66 -0.32
N LEU A 82 11.69 -2.50 -0.06
CA LEU A 82 11.77 -3.86 -0.59
C LEU A 82 10.65 -4.75 -0.04
N VAL A 83 10.41 -4.72 1.28
CA VAL A 83 9.30 -5.46 1.89
C VAL A 83 7.96 -5.03 1.29
N TYR A 84 7.74 -3.73 1.13
CA TYR A 84 6.51 -3.21 0.52
C TYR A 84 6.37 -3.64 -0.94
N THR A 85 7.45 -3.61 -1.72
CA THR A 85 7.46 -4.06 -3.12
C THR A 85 7.13 -5.55 -3.23
N LEU A 86 7.70 -6.38 -2.34
CA LEU A 86 7.39 -7.80 -2.28
C LEU A 86 5.90 -8.04 -1.95
N SER A 87 5.36 -7.32 -0.98
CA SER A 87 3.93 -7.43 -0.64
C SER A 87 3.02 -6.97 -1.77
N LEU A 88 3.41 -5.94 -2.52
CA LEU A 88 2.70 -5.53 -3.73
C LEU A 88 2.73 -6.64 -4.79
N ALA A 89 3.88 -7.29 -5.01
CA ALA A 89 3.99 -8.41 -5.94
C ALA A 89 3.10 -9.60 -5.53
N LEU A 90 3.06 -9.92 -4.23
CA LEU A 90 2.18 -10.96 -3.69
C LEU A 90 0.70 -10.60 -3.86
N LEU A 91 0.32 -9.33 -3.65
CA LEU A 91 -1.05 -8.87 -3.89
C LEU A 91 -1.43 -9.01 -5.37
N LEU A 92 -0.55 -8.60 -6.29
CA LEU A 92 -0.78 -8.73 -7.73
C LEU A 92 -0.91 -10.20 -8.14
N MET A 93 -0.08 -11.09 -7.57
CA MET A 93 -0.20 -12.53 -7.77
C MET A 93 -1.55 -13.06 -7.27
N LEU A 94 -2.01 -12.62 -6.09
CA LEU A 94 -3.32 -13.01 -5.55
C LEU A 94 -4.46 -12.52 -6.46
N ILE A 95 -4.41 -11.27 -6.93
CA ILE A 95 -5.40 -10.72 -7.87
C ILE A 95 -5.41 -11.54 -9.15
N ALA A 96 -4.24 -11.84 -9.72
CA ALA A 96 -4.13 -12.66 -10.93
C ALA A 96 -4.70 -14.08 -10.72
N PHE A 97 -4.43 -14.69 -9.57
CA PHE A 97 -4.96 -16.01 -9.23
C PHE A 97 -6.48 -16.01 -9.09
N LEU A 98 -7.05 -15.04 -8.37
CA LEU A 98 -8.50 -14.91 -8.15
C LEU A 98 -9.26 -14.48 -9.41
N SER A 99 -8.58 -13.81 -10.35
CA SER A 99 -9.18 -13.37 -11.61
C SER A 99 -9.11 -14.44 -12.71
N ASN A 100 -8.50 -15.60 -12.44
CA ASN A 100 -8.43 -16.70 -13.38
C ASN A 100 -9.77 -17.46 -13.41
N PRO A 101 -10.52 -17.43 -14.54
CA PRO A 101 -11.81 -18.11 -14.66
C PRO A 101 -11.71 -19.64 -14.50
N ASP A 102 -10.55 -20.23 -14.76
CA ASP A 102 -10.33 -21.67 -14.63
C ASP A 102 -10.06 -22.11 -13.17
N ALA A 103 -9.75 -21.15 -12.28
CA ALA A 103 -9.48 -21.41 -10.87
C ALA A 103 -10.75 -21.39 -9.99
N VAL A 104 -11.84 -20.79 -10.48
CA VAL A 104 -13.14 -20.75 -9.81
C VAL A 104 -14.04 -21.81 -10.46
N GLY A 105 -14.11 -22.99 -9.84
CA GLY A 105 -15.06 -24.02 -10.25
C GLY A 105 -16.47 -23.43 -10.38
N GLN A 106 -17.24 -23.92 -11.35
CA GLN A 106 -18.58 -23.41 -11.67
C GLN A 106 -19.40 -23.16 -10.39
N PRO A 107 -19.99 -21.94 -10.22
CA PRO A 107 -20.77 -21.64 -9.03
C PRO A 107 -21.92 -22.63 -8.90
N GLY A 108 -22.08 -23.19 -7.70
CA GLY A 108 -23.18 -24.10 -7.39
C GLY A 108 -24.52 -23.38 -7.53
N PRO A 109 -25.61 -24.10 -7.85
CA PRO A 109 -26.92 -23.47 -8.01
C PRO A 109 -27.35 -22.82 -6.68
N GLY A 110 -27.31 -21.49 -6.61
CA GLY A 110 -27.69 -20.71 -5.43
C GLY A 110 -26.64 -19.69 -4.97
N GLU A 111 -25.39 -19.77 -5.44
CA GLU A 111 -24.40 -18.72 -5.18
C GLU A 111 -24.67 -17.50 -6.06
N ARG A 112 -25.09 -16.39 -5.45
CA ARG A 112 -25.11 -15.11 -6.16
C ARG A 112 -23.67 -14.79 -6.56
N PRO A 113 -23.36 -14.66 -7.87
CA PRO A 113 -22.05 -14.16 -8.26
C PRO A 113 -21.85 -12.83 -7.56
N ALA A 114 -20.72 -12.69 -6.85
CA ALA A 114 -20.32 -11.40 -6.33
C ALA A 114 -20.32 -10.44 -7.52
N GLY A 115 -21.27 -9.50 -7.53
CA GLY A 115 -21.47 -8.64 -8.68
C GLY A 115 -20.15 -7.94 -9.02
N PRO A 116 -19.88 -7.62 -10.30
CA PRO A 116 -18.63 -6.98 -10.73
C PRO A 116 -18.32 -5.68 -9.96
N ALA A 117 -19.35 -5.04 -9.38
CA ALA A 117 -19.22 -3.90 -8.47
C ALA A 117 -18.57 -4.26 -7.12
N VAL A 118 -18.79 -5.47 -6.57
CA VAL A 118 -18.20 -5.94 -5.30
C VAL A 118 -16.80 -6.50 -5.51
N ALA A 119 -16.54 -7.14 -6.65
CA ALA A 119 -15.21 -7.59 -7.05
C ALA A 119 -14.26 -6.42 -7.36
N GLY A 120 -14.82 -5.26 -7.75
CA GLY A 120 -14.06 -4.04 -8.05
C GLY A 120 -14.03 -2.99 -6.94
N ALA A 121 -15.04 -2.90 -6.06
CA ALA A 121 -15.07 -1.86 -5.04
C ALA A 121 -14.06 -2.16 -3.91
N LEU A 122 -12.82 -1.72 -4.13
CA LEU A 122 -11.71 -1.71 -3.17
C LEU A 122 -11.37 -3.11 -2.64
N PRO A 123 -10.47 -3.86 -3.30
CA PRO A 123 -9.93 -5.12 -2.78
C PRO A 123 -9.49 -5.00 -1.32
N VAL A 124 -8.94 -3.85 -0.90
CA VAL A 124 -8.60 -3.57 0.50
C VAL A 124 -9.82 -3.63 1.44
N LEU A 125 -10.96 -3.03 1.08
CA LEU A 125 -12.18 -3.10 1.89
C LEU A 125 -12.79 -4.49 1.89
N PHE A 126 -12.72 -5.20 0.76
CA PHE A 126 -13.14 -6.60 0.66
C PHE A 126 -12.29 -7.51 1.56
N LEU A 127 -10.97 -7.36 1.54
CA LEU A 127 -10.06 -8.06 2.45
C LEU A 127 -10.34 -7.69 3.92
N PHE A 128 -10.63 -6.43 4.21
CA PHE A 128 -11.04 -6.00 5.55
C PHE A 128 -12.36 -6.67 5.97
N ALA A 129 -13.36 -6.68 5.10
CA ALA A 129 -14.65 -7.34 5.35
C ALA A 129 -14.47 -8.84 5.64
N ILE A 130 -13.58 -9.53 4.91
CA ILE A 130 -13.23 -10.93 5.19
C ILE A 130 -12.60 -11.09 6.58
N VAL A 131 -11.69 -10.20 6.97
CA VAL A 131 -11.02 -10.25 8.28
C VAL A 131 -12.00 -10.12 9.44
N PHE A 132 -12.93 -9.16 9.35
CA PHE A 132 -13.85 -8.85 10.45
C PHE A 132 -15.14 -9.67 10.45
N LYS A 133 -15.43 -10.43 9.39
CA LYS A 133 -16.60 -11.32 9.36
C LYS A 133 -16.36 -12.55 10.26
N PRO A 134 -17.24 -12.87 11.22
CA PRO A 134 -17.12 -14.08 12.00
C PRO A 134 -17.35 -15.30 11.10
N ASP A 135 -16.34 -16.16 11.00
CA ASP A 135 -16.36 -17.42 10.27
C ASP A 135 -15.38 -18.38 10.96
N PHE A 136 -15.78 -19.64 11.11
CA PHE A 136 -15.12 -20.66 11.94
C PHE A 136 -14.39 -21.75 11.12
N GLY A 137 -14.29 -21.59 9.80
CA GLY A 137 -13.55 -22.51 8.93
C GLY A 137 -12.02 -22.35 9.00
N VAL A 138 -11.29 -23.47 8.87
CA VAL A 138 -9.81 -23.51 8.83
C VAL A 138 -9.27 -22.70 7.64
N PHE A 139 -9.90 -22.82 6.47
CA PHE A 139 -9.52 -22.08 5.26
C PHE A 139 -9.64 -20.57 5.45
N THR A 140 -10.78 -20.09 5.98
CA THR A 140 -11.00 -18.66 6.24
C THR A 140 -10.02 -18.13 7.29
N THR A 141 -9.66 -18.94 8.29
CA THR A 141 -8.65 -18.58 9.31
C THR A 141 -7.27 -18.40 8.69
N ILE A 142 -6.84 -19.31 7.81
CA ILE A 142 -5.57 -19.19 7.07
C ILE A 142 -5.58 -17.95 6.19
N LEU A 143 -6.67 -17.71 5.46
CA LEU A 143 -6.83 -16.53 4.60
C LEU A 143 -6.74 -15.22 5.40
N LYS A 144 -7.40 -15.14 6.56
CA LYS A 144 -7.30 -13.99 7.47
C LYS A 144 -5.86 -13.75 7.94
N GLY A 145 -5.15 -14.81 8.32
CA GLY A 145 -3.74 -14.73 8.68
C GLY A 145 -2.87 -14.17 7.55
N LEU A 146 -3.09 -14.66 6.32
CA LEU A 146 -2.39 -14.19 5.13
C LEU A 146 -2.65 -12.71 4.86
N ILE A 147 -3.91 -12.28 4.98
CA ILE A 147 -4.33 -10.88 4.84
C ILE A 147 -3.64 -10.01 5.88
N LEU A 148 -3.61 -10.44 7.15
CA LEU A 148 -2.98 -9.69 8.23
C LEU A 148 -1.48 -9.50 8.00
N ILE A 149 -0.80 -10.55 7.52
CA ILE A 149 0.61 -10.50 7.11
C ILE A 149 0.79 -9.52 5.92
N ALA A 150 -0.14 -9.50 4.96
CA ALA A 150 -0.09 -8.57 3.84
C ALA A 150 -0.25 -7.09 4.26
N PHE A 151 -0.89 -6.81 5.41
CA PHE A 151 -0.97 -5.46 5.99
C PHE A 151 0.25 -5.07 6.84
N LEU A 152 1.08 -6.02 7.25
CA LEU A 152 2.27 -5.77 8.07
C LEU A 152 3.22 -4.69 7.50
N PRO A 153 3.52 -4.64 6.18
CA PRO A 153 4.36 -3.59 5.61
C PRO A 153 3.81 -2.18 5.81
N VAL A 154 2.48 -2.01 5.81
CA VAL A 154 1.84 -0.71 6.02
C VAL A 154 2.11 -0.22 7.45
N VAL A 155 1.95 -1.11 8.43
CA VAL A 155 2.22 -0.81 9.85
C VAL A 155 3.71 -0.50 10.05
N ILE A 156 4.60 -1.32 9.49
CA ILE A 156 6.05 -1.10 9.54
C ILE A 156 6.40 0.25 8.92
N SER A 157 5.87 0.58 7.75
CA SER A 157 6.08 1.85 7.07
C SER A 157 5.61 3.03 7.91
N LEU A 158 4.45 2.94 8.56
CA LEU A 158 3.91 4.00 9.38
C LEU A 158 4.79 4.26 10.61
N ILE A 159 5.15 3.20 11.35
CA ILE A 159 6.04 3.30 12.50
C ILE A 159 7.40 3.88 12.07
N PHE A 160 7.94 3.41 10.94
CA PHE A 160 9.20 3.91 10.42
C PHE A 160 9.14 5.39 10.05
N SER A 161 8.03 5.83 9.46
CA SER A 161 7.81 7.23 9.07
C SER A 161 7.74 8.14 10.30
N ILE A 162 7.02 7.72 11.34
CA ILE A 162 6.94 8.45 12.61
C ILE A 162 8.34 8.56 13.23
N ARG A 163 9.05 7.44 13.37
CA ARG A 163 10.41 7.42 13.96
C ARG A 163 11.39 8.27 13.16
N THR A 164 11.29 8.26 11.83
CA THR A 164 12.17 9.03 10.95
C THR A 164 11.87 10.52 11.03
N GLY A 165 10.60 10.91 11.08
CA GLY A 165 10.19 12.31 11.20
C GLY A 165 10.63 12.97 12.51
N LEU A 166 10.57 12.22 13.62
CA LEU A 166 10.91 12.69 14.96
C LEU A 166 12.40 12.89 15.23
N ARG A 167 13.29 12.34 14.39
CA ARG A 167 14.75 12.44 14.61
C ARG A 167 15.24 13.89 14.61
N PRO A 168 16.23 14.27 15.43
CA PRO A 168 16.92 15.53 15.25
C PRO A 168 17.73 15.52 13.95
N SER A 169 17.81 16.69 13.30
CA SER A 169 18.69 16.87 12.15
C SER A 169 20.05 17.33 12.67
N VAL A 170 21.13 16.81 12.11
CA VAL A 170 22.51 17.17 12.53
C VAL A 170 22.86 18.53 11.93
N PRO A 171 23.45 19.49 12.66
CA PRO A 171 23.79 20.82 12.13
C PRO A 171 24.55 20.74 10.80
#